data_AF-U2B7R5-F1
#
_entry.id   AF-U2B7R5-F1
#
_cell.length_a   1.000
_cell.length_b   1.000
_cell.length_c   1.000
_cell.angle_alpha   90.00
_cell.angle_beta   90.00
_cell.angle_gamma   90.00
#
_symmetry.space_group_name_H-M   'P 1'
#
loop_
_entity.id
_entity.type
_entity.pdbx_description
1 polymer ?
#
loop_
_entity_poly.entity_id
_entity_poly.type
_entity_poly.pdbx_seq_one_letter_code
_entity_poly.pdbx_strand_id
1 'polypeptide(L)'
;MSLHWWQGPCQPLDHVARAKAEARQQQLTKPAGSLGRLEALAIQLAALQGSERPRLDRLWIAIFAGDHGVVAEGVSAYPQAVTGQMLSNFVHGGAAISVLAGELDAALEVIDLGTAVPLEPLPGVRHLQVGAG
;
A
#
# COMPACT_ATOMS: atom_id res chain seq x y z
N MET A 1 -27.69 -10.48 9.33
CA MET A 1 -26.73 -10.45 8.21
C MET A 1 -25.68 -9.41 8.55
N SER A 2 -24.43 -9.81 8.77
CA SER A 2 -23.34 -8.84 8.95
C SER A 2 -23.10 -8.15 7.61
N LEU A 3 -23.38 -6.86 7.50
CA LEU A 3 -22.87 -6.08 6.37
C LEU A 3 -21.35 -6.11 6.44
N HIS A 4 -20.69 -6.44 5.34
CA HIS A 4 -19.23 -6.38 5.31
C HIS A 4 -18.80 -4.92 5.44
N TRP A 5 -17.75 -4.66 6.22
CA TRP A 5 -17.32 -3.28 6.50
C TRP A 5 -16.99 -2.49 5.22
N TRP A 6 -16.50 -3.17 4.16
CA TRP A 6 -16.17 -2.57 2.87
C TRP A 6 -17.38 -2.21 1.99
N GLN A 7 -18.59 -2.63 2.38
CA GLN A 7 -19.84 -2.24 1.70
C GLN A 7 -20.45 -0.96 2.30
N GLY A 8 -19.97 -0.51 3.46
CA GLY A 8 -20.38 0.74 4.06
C GLY A 8 -19.70 1.96 3.43
N PRO A 9 -20.23 3.17 3.62
CA PRO A 9 -19.54 4.39 3.21
C PRO A 9 -18.23 4.53 3.99
N CYS A 10 -17.20 5.08 3.33
CA CYS A 10 -15.98 5.50 4.02
C CYS A 10 -16.33 6.49 5.14
N GLN A 11 -15.67 6.33 6.29
CA GLN A 11 -15.83 7.28 7.40
C GLN A 11 -15.35 8.67 6.95
N PRO A 12 -16.07 9.75 7.31
CA PRO A 12 -15.58 11.10 7.07
C PRO A 12 -14.34 11.37 7.92
N LEU A 13 -13.52 12.33 7.48
CA LEU A 13 -12.37 12.80 8.26
C LEU A 13 -12.83 13.38 9.60
N ASP A 14 -12.08 13.09 10.67
CA ASP A 14 -12.34 13.67 11.98
C ASP A 14 -11.86 15.13 12.02
N HIS A 15 -12.83 16.04 11.91
CA HIS A 15 -12.59 17.48 11.96
C HIS A 15 -12.11 17.97 13.33
N VAL A 16 -12.48 17.29 14.42
CA VAL A 16 -12.03 17.65 15.78
C VAL A 16 -10.57 17.28 15.96
N ALA A 17 -10.17 16.07 15.55
CA ALA A 17 -8.78 15.64 15.57
C ALA A 17 -7.90 16.53 14.67
N ARG A 18 -8.41 16.87 13.48
CA ARG A 18 -7.75 17.82 12.57
C ARG A 18 -7.49 19.18 13.24
N ALA A 19 -8.51 19.79 13.82
CA ALA A 19 -8.39 21.10 14.47
C ALA A 19 -7.43 21.06 15.67
N LYS A 20 -7.44 19.98 16.46
CA LYS A 20 -6.48 19.78 17.55
C LYS A 20 -5.04 19.66 17.04
N ALA A 21 -4.82 18.92 15.96
CA ALA A 21 -3.50 18.80 15.34
C ALA A 21 -3.00 20.13 14.75
N GLU A 22 -3.88 20.91 14.11
CA GLU A 22 -3.57 22.25 13.61
C GLU A 22 -3.18 23.19 14.76
N ALA A 23 -3.96 23.23 15.84
CA ALA A 23 -3.65 24.04 17.02
C ALA A 23 -2.31 23.62 17.67
N ARG A 24 -2.05 22.32 17.75
CA ARG A 24 -0.77 21.79 18.25
C ARG A 24 0.41 22.27 17.41
N GLN A 25 0.31 22.24 16.08
CA GLN A 25 1.41 22.68 15.19
C GLN A 25 1.81 24.14 15.42
N GLN A 26 0.87 25.00 15.87
CA GLN A 26 1.14 26.39 16.20
C GLN A 26 1.85 26.59 17.56
N GLN A 27 1.85 25.57 18.43
CA GLN A 27 2.43 25.65 19.79
C GLN A 27 3.80 24.99 19.90
N LEU A 28 4.25 24.28 18.86
CA LEU A 28 5.56 23.62 18.87
C LEU A 28 6.69 24.64 18.77
N THR A 29 7.85 24.30 19.34
CA THR A 29 9.07 25.11 19.30
C THR A 29 9.70 25.11 17.90
N LYS A 30 9.02 25.74 16.95
CA LYS A 30 9.44 25.96 15.56
C LYS A 30 8.75 27.23 15.02
N PRO A 31 9.32 27.96 14.06
CA PRO A 31 8.58 28.99 13.36
C PRO A 31 7.33 28.38 12.69
N ALA A 32 6.21 29.11 12.70
CA ALA A 32 4.96 28.63 12.11
C ALA A 32 5.17 28.28 10.62
N GLY A 33 4.75 27.07 10.22
CA GLY A 33 4.87 26.58 8.84
C GLY A 33 6.29 26.16 8.40
N SER A 34 7.30 26.22 9.27
CA SER A 34 8.70 25.96 8.87
C SER A 34 8.95 24.52 8.40
N LEU A 35 8.11 23.55 8.75
CA LEU A 35 8.23 22.16 8.29
C LEU A 35 7.37 21.88 7.04
N GLY A 36 6.63 22.88 6.54
CA GLY A 36 5.87 22.82 5.28
C GLY A 36 4.99 21.57 5.16
N ARG A 37 5.30 20.72 4.19
CA ARG A 37 4.53 19.50 3.87
C ARG A 37 4.45 18.52 5.04
N LEU A 38 5.44 18.48 5.93
CA LEU A 38 5.42 17.57 7.08
C LEU A 38 4.33 17.98 8.09
N GLU A 39 4.03 19.27 8.23
CA GLU A 39 2.95 19.73 9.11
C GLU A 39 1.59 19.33 8.54
N ALA A 40 1.40 19.57 7.24
CA ALA A 40 0.18 19.22 6.53
C ALA A 40 -0.07 17.70 6.56
N LEU A 41 0.98 16.89 6.38
CA LEU A 41 0.88 15.43 6.45
C LEU A 41 0.47 14.95 7.85
N ALA A 42 1.07 15.50 8.91
CA ALA A 42 0.69 15.16 10.28
C ALA A 42 -0.78 15.53 10.58
N ILE A 43 -1.25 16.69 10.11
CA ILE A 43 -2.65 17.12 10.27
C ILE A 43 -3.61 16.19 9.50
N GLN A 44 -3.24 15.80 8.27
CA GLN A 44 -4.05 14.87 7.47
C GLN A 44 -4.15 13.49 8.13
N LEU A 45 -3.03 12.95 8.61
CA LEU A 45 -3.03 11.67 9.34
C LEU A 45 -3.83 11.77 10.64
N ALA A 46 -3.80 12.91 11.33
CA ALA A 46 -4.60 13.13 12.53
C ALA A 46 -6.11 13.00 12.25
N ALA A 47 -6.56 13.60 11.14
CA ALA A 47 -7.95 13.56 10.69
C ALA A 47 -8.37 12.15 10.24
N LEU A 48 -7.47 11.41 9.57
CA LEU A 48 -7.71 10.02 9.15
C LEU A 48 -7.78 9.05 10.32
N GLN A 49 -6.97 9.27 11.37
CA GLN A 49 -6.86 8.38 12.52
C GLN A 49 -7.74 8.79 13.71
N GLY A 50 -8.42 9.94 13.65
CA GLY A 50 -9.18 10.47 14.79
C GLY A 50 -8.31 10.78 16.02
N SER A 51 -7.05 11.15 15.80
CA SER A 51 -6.06 11.35 16.87
C SER A 51 -5.25 12.62 16.63
N GLU A 52 -5.13 13.50 17.64
CA GLU A 52 -4.28 14.70 17.58
C GLU A 52 -2.81 14.36 17.23
N ARG A 53 -2.34 13.20 17.70
CA ARG A 53 -0.97 12.72 17.50
C ARG A 53 -1.02 11.40 16.75
N PRO A 54 -1.11 11.44 15.40
CA PRO A 54 -1.18 10.22 14.61
C PRO A 54 0.13 9.45 14.69
N ARG A 55 0.05 8.14 14.42
CA ARG A 55 1.19 7.22 14.43
C ARG A 55 1.20 6.37 13.17
N LEU A 56 2.37 5.82 12.84
CA LEU A 56 2.56 4.86 11.75
C LEU A 56 3.10 3.56 12.32
N ASP A 57 2.35 2.94 13.22
CA ASP A 57 2.79 1.75 13.97
C ASP A 57 2.72 0.46 13.16
N ARG A 58 1.92 0.44 12.08
CA ARG A 58 1.73 -0.73 11.21
C ARG A 58 1.69 -0.28 9.75
N LEU A 59 2.75 -0.58 9.03
CA LEU A 59 2.84 -0.34 7.60
C LEU A 59 2.53 -1.62 6.85
N TRP A 60 1.71 -1.53 5.81
CA TRP A 60 1.30 -2.66 4.99
C TRP A 60 1.42 -2.28 3.52
N ILE A 61 2.10 -3.12 2.76
CA ILE A 61 2.29 -3.00 1.32
C ILE A 61 1.72 -4.28 0.71
N ALA A 62 0.71 -4.14 -0.15
CA ALA A 62 0.11 -5.25 -0.87
C ALA A 62 0.41 -5.11 -2.36
N ILE A 63 1.03 -6.14 -2.95
CA ILE A 63 1.30 -6.24 -4.38
C ILE A 63 0.27 -7.19 -4.98
N PHE A 64 -0.54 -6.69 -5.91
CA PHE A 64 -1.48 -7.50 -6.68
C PHE A 64 -0.89 -7.72 -8.08
N ALA A 65 -0.47 -8.95 -8.36
CA ALA A 65 0.04 -9.35 -9.66
C ALA A 65 -1.08 -9.99 -10.48
N GLY A 66 -1.14 -9.63 -11.76
CA GLY A 66 -2.02 -10.22 -12.76
C GLY A 66 -1.49 -9.88 -14.14
N ASP A 67 -1.54 -10.85 -15.04
CA ASP A 67 -1.21 -10.63 -16.45
C ASP A 67 -2.38 -9.99 -17.19
N HIS A 68 -2.10 -9.52 -18.41
CA HIS A 68 -3.10 -8.91 -19.27
C HIS A 68 -2.94 -9.45 -20.69
N GLY A 69 -4.02 -9.98 -21.28
CA GLY A 69 -3.99 -10.56 -22.63
C GLY A 69 -3.55 -9.61 -23.75
N VAL A 70 -3.73 -8.30 -23.58
CA VAL A 70 -3.34 -7.27 -24.56
C VAL A 70 -1.83 -7.26 -24.87
N VAL A 71 -1.00 -7.89 -24.03
CA VAL A 71 0.43 -8.09 -24.30
C VAL A 71 0.68 -8.75 -25.67
N ALA A 72 -0.23 -9.59 -26.15
CA ALA A 72 -0.15 -10.21 -27.48
C ALA A 72 -0.08 -9.19 -28.65
N GLU A 73 -0.55 -7.96 -28.44
CA GLU A 73 -0.50 -6.86 -29.43
C GLU A 73 0.86 -6.14 -29.46
N GLY A 74 1.86 -6.63 -28.72
CA GLY A 74 3.21 -6.05 -28.71
C GLY A 74 3.33 -4.72 -27.97
N VAL A 75 2.37 -4.40 -27.10
CA VAL A 75 2.32 -3.13 -26.34
C VAL A 75 3.23 -3.11 -25.10
N SER A 76 3.79 -4.26 -24.71
CA SER A 76 4.64 -4.39 -23.53
C SER A 76 6.12 -4.41 -23.90
N ALA A 77 6.94 -3.74 -23.09
CA ALA A 77 8.40 -3.79 -23.21
C ALA A 77 9.01 -5.12 -22.72
N TYR A 78 8.26 -5.92 -21.96
CA TYR A 78 8.73 -7.17 -21.38
C TYR A 78 7.81 -8.34 -21.73
N PRO A 79 8.35 -9.57 -21.85
CA PRO A 79 7.55 -10.77 -22.02
C PRO A 79 6.59 -10.98 -20.84
N GLN A 80 5.44 -11.59 -21.11
CA GLN A 80 4.40 -11.88 -20.10
C GLN A 80 4.91 -12.76 -18.94
N ALA A 81 5.87 -13.66 -19.21
CA ALA A 81 6.49 -14.51 -18.19
C ALA A 81 7.24 -13.73 -17.08
N VAL A 82 7.56 -12.45 -17.29
CA VAL A 82 8.24 -11.60 -16.30
C VAL A 82 7.38 -11.39 -15.05
N THR A 83 6.05 -11.41 -15.15
CA THR A 83 5.16 -11.27 -13.98
C THR A 83 5.44 -12.35 -12.93
N GLY A 84 5.55 -13.62 -13.35
CA GLY A 84 5.87 -14.73 -12.45
C GLY A 84 7.30 -14.67 -11.90
N GLN A 85 8.26 -14.20 -12.70
CA GLN A 85 9.63 -13.97 -12.23
C GLN A 85 9.68 -12.88 -11.16
N MET A 86 8.88 -11.83 -11.31
CA MET A 86 8.79 -10.75 -10.32
C MET A 86 8.12 -11.21 -9.03
N LEU A 87 7.09 -12.06 -9.10
CA LEU A 87 6.50 -12.69 -7.91
C LEU A 87 7.57 -13.42 -7.08
N SER A 88 8.41 -14.22 -7.74
CA SER A 88 9.56 -14.87 -7.08
C SER A 88 10.54 -13.82 -6.52
N ASN A 89 10.86 -12.78 -7.30
CA ASN A 89 11.78 -11.75 -6.86
C ASN A 89 11.28 -10.97 -5.61
N PHE A 90 9.97 -10.73 -5.50
CA PHE A 90 9.37 -10.04 -4.36
C PHE A 90 9.54 -10.85 -3.07
N VAL A 91 9.20 -12.14 -3.08
CA VAL A 91 9.25 -13.00 -1.88
C VAL A 91 10.66 -13.37 -1.45
N HIS A 92 11.63 -13.37 -2.38
CA HIS A 92 13.04 -13.59 -2.08
C HIS A 92 13.79 -12.30 -1.70
N GLY A 93 13.11 -11.16 -1.61
CA GLY A 93 13.73 -9.91 -1.16
C GLY A 93 14.58 -9.17 -2.21
N GLY A 94 14.60 -9.64 -3.46
CA GLY A 94 15.47 -9.08 -4.51
C GLY A 94 14.89 -7.87 -5.24
N ALA A 95 13.61 -7.54 -5.00
CA ALA A 95 12.98 -6.37 -5.57
C ALA A 95 13.20 -5.13 -4.69
N ALA A 96 13.28 -3.94 -5.31
CA ALA A 96 13.44 -2.67 -4.58
C ALA A 96 12.35 -2.45 -3.52
N ILE A 97 11.10 -2.81 -3.83
CA ILE A 97 9.99 -2.73 -2.87
C ILE A 97 10.16 -3.66 -1.67
N SER A 98 10.78 -4.84 -1.86
CA SER A 98 11.06 -5.78 -0.78
C SER A 98 12.11 -5.24 0.17
N VAL A 99 13.15 -4.59 -0.38
CA VAL A 99 14.17 -3.91 0.43
C VAL A 99 13.56 -2.76 1.21
N LEU A 100 12.79 -1.89 0.55
CA LEU A 100 12.13 -0.75 1.21
C LEU A 100 11.12 -1.19 2.28
N ALA A 101 10.39 -2.29 2.05
CA ALA A 101 9.50 -2.86 3.05
C ALA A 101 10.29 -3.32 4.29
N GLY A 102 11.43 -3.98 4.09
CA GLY A 102 12.32 -4.37 5.19
C GLY A 102 12.88 -3.18 5.96
N GLU A 103 13.36 -2.14 5.28
CA GLU A 103 13.88 -0.92 5.92
C GLU A 103 12.83 -0.17 6.75
N LEU A 104 11.56 -0.29 6.39
CA LEU A 104 10.44 0.36 7.08
C LEU A 104 9.73 -0.55 8.09
N ASP A 105 10.19 -1.80 8.27
CA ASP A 105 9.47 -2.85 9.01
C ASP A 105 8.00 -2.97 8.57
N ALA A 106 7.76 -2.83 7.28
CA ALA A 106 6.44 -2.91 6.68
C ALA A 106 6.12 -4.35 6.30
N ALA A 107 4.88 -4.78 6.57
CA ALA A 107 4.37 -6.04 6.06
C ALA A 107 4.30 -5.96 4.52
N LEU A 108 4.90 -6.94 3.83
CA LEU A 108 4.81 -7.08 2.39
C LEU A 108 3.96 -8.32 2.05
N GLU A 109 2.74 -8.09 1.58
CA GLU A 109 1.85 -9.13 1.08
C GLU A 109 1.95 -9.19 -0.45
N VAL A 110 2.28 -10.36 -0.99
CA VAL A 110 2.32 -10.59 -2.44
C VAL A 110 1.14 -11.47 -2.81
N ILE A 111 0.25 -10.95 -3.66
CA ILE A 111 -0.98 -11.59 -4.08
C ILE A 111 -0.93 -11.83 -5.59
N ASP A 112 -1.07 -13.09 -5.97
CA ASP A 112 -1.23 -13.47 -7.36
C ASP A 112 -2.72 -13.64 -7.68
N LEU A 113 -3.26 -12.70 -8.46
CA LEU A 113 -4.63 -12.69 -8.92
C LEU A 113 -4.81 -13.44 -10.24
N GLY A 114 -3.74 -13.81 -10.95
CA GLY A 114 -3.88 -14.43 -12.26
C GLY A 114 -2.71 -14.19 -13.19
N THR A 115 -1.70 -15.06 -13.11
CA THR A 115 -0.68 -15.12 -14.15
C THR A 115 -1.17 -15.97 -15.33
N ALA A 116 -0.88 -15.53 -16.55
CA ALA A 116 -1.28 -16.26 -17.76
C ALA A 116 -0.47 -17.53 -17.96
N VAL A 117 0.77 -17.55 -17.46
CA VAL A 117 1.57 -18.76 -17.35
C VAL A 117 1.35 -19.36 -15.96
N PRO A 118 0.94 -20.64 -15.86
CA PRO A 118 0.83 -21.32 -14.58
C PRO A 118 2.14 -21.30 -13.80
N LEU A 119 2.06 -21.01 -12.52
CA LEU A 119 3.20 -21.03 -11.60
C LEU A 119 3.07 -22.21 -10.64
N GLU A 120 4.20 -22.86 -10.37
CA GLU A 120 4.30 -23.71 -9.20
C GLU A 120 4.04 -22.87 -7.93
N PRO A 121 3.32 -23.40 -6.93
CA PRO A 121 3.04 -22.66 -5.71
C PRO A 121 4.30 -22.06 -5.09
N LEU A 122 4.34 -20.72 -4.97
CA LEU A 122 5.46 -19.99 -4.42
C LEU A 122 5.19 -19.66 -2.94
N PRO A 123 5.98 -20.19 -1.99
CA PRO A 123 5.86 -19.79 -0.59
C PRO A 123 5.99 -18.27 -0.43
N GLY A 124 5.12 -17.67 0.39
CA GLY A 124 5.06 -16.22 0.57
C GLY A 124 4.22 -15.48 -0.48
N VAL A 125 3.72 -16.16 -1.52
CA VAL A 125 2.72 -15.62 -2.45
C VAL A 125 1.35 -16.18 -2.11
N ARG A 126 0.36 -15.31 -2.02
CA ARG A 126 -1.04 -15.69 -1.91
C ARG A 126 -1.65 -15.83 -3.29
N HIS A 127 -1.76 -17.07 -3.77
CA HIS A 127 -2.35 -17.39 -5.07
C HIS A 127 -3.89 -17.46 -4.97
N LEU A 128 -4.58 -16.49 -5.57
CA LEU A 128 -6.04 -16.41 -5.65
C LEU A 128 -6.58 -16.80 -7.03
N GLN A 129 -5.77 -16.67 -8.10
CA GLN A 129 -6.06 -17.20 -9.44
C GLN A 129 -7.50 -16.89 -9.93
N VAL A 130 -7.85 -15.60 -10.02
CA VAL A 130 -9.15 -15.13 -10.49
C VAL A 130 -9.35 -15.47 -11.99
N GLY A 131 -8.27 -15.49 -12.77
CA GLY A 131 -8.26 -15.88 -14.19
C GLY A 131 -6.82 -15.96 -14.74
N ALA A 132 -6.63 -16.53 -15.92
CA ALA A 132 -5.30 -16.62 -16.56
C ALA A 132 -4.97 -15.35 -17.36
N GLY A 133 -4.78 -14.23 -16.64
CA GLY A 133 -4.63 -12.88 -17.20
C GLY A 133 -5.90 -12.28 -17.81
#